data_AF-T0HUP6-F1
#
_entry.id   AF-T0HUP6-F1
#
_cell.length_a   1.000
_cell.length_b   1.000
_cell.length_c   1.000
_cell.angle_alpha   90.00
_cell.angle_beta   90.00
_cell.angle_gamma   90.00
#
_symmetry.space_group_name_H-M   'P 1'
#
loop_
_entity.id
_entity.type
_entity.pdbx_description
1 polymer ?
#
loop_
_entity_poly.entity_id
_entity_poly.type
_entity_poly.pdbx_seq_one_letter_code
_entity_poly.pdbx_strand_id
1 'polypeptide(L)' 'MMIPVIMGKPLHLWLGLLLFLLIVFQILVAKRIVPIPFRWHRIMGYIILLVAIIHGSMAIGLYWGIFRL' A
#
# COMPACT_ATOMS: atom_id res chain seq x y z
N MET A 1 16.09 -6.70 11.27
CA MET A 1 15.41 -7.81 10.55
C MET A 1 15.54 -7.59 9.04
N MET A 2 15.74 -8.66 8.26
CA MET A 2 15.89 -8.56 6.80
C MET A 2 14.52 -8.39 6.11
N ILE A 3 14.43 -7.47 5.16
CA ILE A 3 13.23 -7.32 4.31
C ILE A 3 13.34 -8.28 3.13
N PRO A 4 12.27 -9.03 2.79
CA PRO A 4 12.28 -9.88 1.61
C PRO A 4 12.54 -9.09 0.32
N VAL A 5 13.38 -9.64 -0.56
CA VAL A 5 13.57 -9.16 -1.92
C VAL A 5 12.71 -10.00 -2.85
N ILE A 6 11.83 -9.35 -3.60
CA ILE A 6 10.93 -9.98 -4.56
C ILE A 6 11.22 -9.37 -5.92
N MET A 7 11.49 -10.20 -6.93
CA MET A 7 11.79 -9.74 -8.30
C MET A 7 12.87 -8.62 -8.35
N GLY A 8 13.92 -8.77 -7.55
CA GLY A 8 15.07 -7.85 -7.52
C GLY A 8 14.80 -6.49 -6.84
N LYS A 9 13.64 -6.30 -6.21
CA LYS A 9 13.32 -5.08 -5.44
C LYS A 9 12.82 -5.44 -4.04
N PRO A 10 13.07 -4.59 -3.03
CA PRO A 10 12.63 -4.88 -1.67
C PRO A 10 11.11 -4.83 -1.56
N LEU A 11 10.54 -5.68 -0.71
CA LEU A 11 9.10 -5.74 -0.42
C LEU A 11 8.50 -4.36 -0.11
N HIS A 12 9.25 -3.48 0.58
CA HIS A 12 8.81 -2.12 0.87
C HIS A 12 8.40 -1.34 -0.40
N LEU A 13 9.16 -1.49 -1.49
CA LEU A 13 8.91 -0.80 -2.76
C LEU A 13 7.66 -1.34 -3.45
N TRP A 14 7.45 -2.67 -3.41
CA TRP A 14 6.24 -3.30 -3.93
C TRP A 14 4.99 -2.89 -3.15
N LEU A 15 5.09 -2.79 -1.83
CA LEU A 15 3.99 -2.28 -1.00
C LEU A 15 3.65 -0.82 -1.32
N GLY A 16 4.66 0.02 -1.59
CA GLY A 16 4.45 1.40 -2.03
C GLY A 16 3.72 1.48 -3.36
N LEU A 17 4.13 0.66 -4.34
CA LEU A 17 3.46 0.58 -5.64
C LEU A 17 2.01 0.08 -5.50
N LEU A 18 1.78 -0.97 -4.72
CA LEU A 18 0.44 -1.49 -4.44
C LEU A 18 -0.43 -0.41 -3.79
N LEU A 19 0.08 0.28 -2.76
CA LEU A 19 -0.65 1.34 -2.07
C LEU A 19 -1.03 2.47 -3.02
N PHE A 20 -0.11 2.90 -3.89
CA PHE A 20 -0.39 3.90 -4.92
C PHE A 20 -1.51 3.46 -5.86
N LEU A 21 -1.46 2.23 -6.39
CA LEU A 21 -2.49 1.69 -7.27
C LEU A 21 -3.86 1.61 -6.57
N LEU A 22 -3.89 1.19 -5.31
CA LEU A 22 -5.13 1.13 -4.53
C LEU A 22 -5.72 2.53 -4.29
N ILE A 23 -4.89 3.54 -4.00
CA ILE A 23 -5.34 4.93 -3.85
C ILE A 23 -5.91 5.48 -5.16
N VAL A 24 -5.23 5.24 -6.30
CA VAL A 24 -5.74 5.64 -7.62
C VAL A 24 -7.09 4.99 -7.87
N PHE A 25 -7.21 3.68 -7.66
CA PHE A 25 -8.47 2.96 -7.80
C PHE A 25 -9.57 3.52 -6.90
N GLN A 26 -9.25 3.81 -5.63
CA GLN A 26 -10.17 4.40 -4.66
C GLN A 26 -10.73 5.75 -5.15
N ILE A 27 -9.88 6.60 -5.74
CA ILE A 27 -10.27 7.88 -6.34
C ILE A 27 -11.16 7.66 -7.57
N LEU A 28 -10.82 6.70 -8.44
CA LEU A 28 -11.62 6.39 -9.63
C LEU A 28 -13.02 5.89 -9.27
N VAL A 29 -13.14 5.06 -8.23
CA VAL A 29 -14.44 4.61 -7.69
C VAL A 29 -15.21 5.79 -7.08
N ALA A 30 -14.55 6.66 -6.31
CA ALA A 30 -15.19 7.85 -5.74
C ALA A 30 -15.75 8.79 -6.82
N LYS A 31 -15.01 8.95 -7.92
CA LYS A 31 -15.41 9.74 -9.08
C LYS A 31 -16.42 9.05 -10.00
N ARG A 32 -16.86 7.82 -9.68
CA ARG A 32 -17.75 6.99 -10.50
C ARG A 32 -17.22 6.73 -11.92
N ILE A 33 -15.91 6.83 -12.13
CA ILE A 33 -15.27 6.48 -13.40
C ILE A 33 -15.29 4.96 -13.58
N VAL A 34 -15.08 4.23 -12.47
CA VAL A 34 -15.23 2.78 -12.42
C VAL A 34 -16.60 2.45 -11.83
N PRO A 35 -17.46 1.68 -12.53
CA PRO A 35 -18.85 1.44 -12.13
C PRO A 35 -18.96 0.37 -11.03
N ILE A 36 -18.35 0.64 -9.87
CA ILE A 36 -18.37 -0.26 -8.71
C ILE A 36 -19.28 0.31 -7.62
N PRO A 37 -20.11 -0.52 -6.97
CA PRO A 37 -20.94 -0.08 -5.85
C PRO A 37 -20.13 0.61 -4.74
N PHE A 38 -20.59 1.77 -4.28
CA PHE A 38 -19.86 2.60 -3.31
C PHE A 38 -19.58 1.89 -1.96
N ARG A 39 -20.31 0.82 -1.62
CA ARG A 39 -19.96 -0.04 -0.47
C ARG A 39 -18.52 -0.56 -0.53
N TRP A 40 -18.02 -0.85 -1.73
CA TRP A 40 -16.65 -1.33 -1.94
C TRP A 40 -15.61 -0.24 -1.73
N HIS A 41 -15.95 1.04 -1.99
CA HIS A 41 -15.07 2.16 -1.66
C HIS A 41 -14.75 2.17 -0.16
N ARG A 42 -15.74 1.96 0.71
CA ARG A 42 -15.50 1.91 2.16
C ARG A 42 -14.59 0.75 2.55
N ILE A 43 -14.85 -0.45 2.02
CA ILE A 43 -14.04 -1.65 2.30
C ILE A 43 -12.59 -1.45 1.82
N MET A 44 -12.41 -0.95 0.59
CA MET A 44 -11.09 -0.65 0.04
C MET A 44 -10.35 0.41 0.86
N GLY A 45 -11.06 1.39 1.42
CA GLY A 45 -10.46 2.37 2.34
C GLY A 45 -9.80 1.72 3.55
N TYR A 46 -10.42 0.71 4.16
CA TYR A 46 -9.81 -0.03 5.27
C TYR A 46 -8.61 -0.88 4.84
N ILE A 47 -8.66 -1.48 3.65
CA ILE A 47 -7.53 -2.22 3.10
C ILE A 47 -6.34 -1.28 2.84
N ILE A 48 -6.60 -0.13 2.23
CA ILE A 48 -5.59 0.93 2.00
C ILE A 48 -4.98 1.37 3.32
N LEU A 49 -5.80 1.62 4.34
CA LEU A 49 -5.31 2.02 5.66
C LEU A 49 -4.38 0.97 6.26
N LEU A 50 -4.76 -0.31 6.21
CA LEU A 50 -3.92 -1.41 6.70
C LEU A 50 -2.59 -1.48 5.94
N VAL A 51 -2.63 -1.44 4.61
CA VAL A 51 -1.42 -1.47 3.77
C VAL A 51 -0.54 -0.25 4.04
N ALA A 52 -1.12 0.94 4.23
CA ALA A 52 -0.40 2.16 4.55
C ALA A 52 0.31 2.09 5.90
N ILE A 53 -0.34 1.54 6.93
CA ILE A 53 0.27 1.33 8.25
C ILE A 53 1.48 0.39 8.13
N ILE A 54 1.34 -0.71 7.39
CA ILE A 54 2.45 -1.66 7.17
C ILE A 54 3.58 -0.98 6.37
N HIS A 55 3.26 -0.31 5.27
CA HIS A 55 4.25 0.38 4.45
C HIS A 55 4.99 1.49 5.21
N GLY A 56 4.26 2.31 5.99
CA GLY A 56 4.83 3.39 6.80
C GLY A 56 5.68 2.88 7.96
N SER A 57 5.25 1.83 8.67
CA SER A 57 6.05 1.21 9.73
C SER A 57 7.35 0.58 9.20
N MET A 58 7.31 0.00 8.00
CA MET A 58 8.53 -0.47 7.32
C MET A 58 9.46 0.68 6.93
N ALA A 59 8.93 1.80 6.42
CA ALA A 59 9.73 2.98 6.09
C ALA A 59 10.45 3.54 7.34
N ILE A 60 9.73 3.64 8.45
CA ILE A 60 10.29 4.03 9.74
C ILE A 60 11.39 3.02 10.13
N GLY A 61 11.09 1.73 10.18
CA GLY A 61 12.10 0.74 10.56
C GLY A 61 13.35 0.72 9.66
N LEU A 62 13.21 1.00 8.36
CA LEU A 62 14.34 1.18 7.44
C LEU A 62 15.16 2.44 7.78
N TYR A 63 14.50 3.57 8.02
CA TYR A 63 15.15 4.83 8.39
C TYR A 63 15.97 4.71 9.68
N TRP A 64 15.41 4.01 10.68
CA TRP A 64 16.08 3.78 11.97
C TRP A 64 17.07 2.58 11.95
N GLY A 65 17.26 1.91 10.80
CA GLY A 65 18.18 0.77 10.67
C GLY A 65 17.73 -0.52 11.38
N ILE A 66 16.49 -0.55 11.88
CA ILE A 66 15.83 -1.73 12.46
C ILE A 66 15.60 -2.79 11.38
N PHE A 67 15.18 -2.33 10.19
CA PHE A 67 15.09 -3.15 8.99
C PHE A 67 16.29 -2.91 8.07
N ARG A 68 16.71 -3.98 7.40
CA ARG A 68 17.82 -3.96 6.44
C ARG A 68 17.40 -4.68 5.17
N LEU A 69 18.01 -4.27 4.07
CA LEU A 69 17.84 -4.87 2.75
C LEU A 69 18.73 -6.11 2.61
#